data_AF-A0A2N7WS42-F1
#
_entry.id   AF-A0A2N7WS42-F1
#
_cell.length_a   1.000
_cell.length_b   1.000
_cell.length_c   1.000
_cell.angle_alpha   90.00
_cell.angle_beta   90.00
_cell.angle_gamma   90.00
#
_symmetry.space_group_name_H-M   'P 1'
#
loop_
_entity.id
_entity.type
_entity.pdbx_description
1 polymer ?
#
loop_
_entity_poly.entity_id
_entity_poly.type
_entity_poly.pdbx_seq_one_letter_code
_entity_poly.pdbx_strand_id
1 'polypeptide(L)'
;MKLAHELDSLRERIGKTLHLDYLKQVSGAMRAGKLQPVPEWAIVYRTAHGFCCIYQGEAVELREMLDVQIWAEEMDVQTWFIGF
;
A
#
# COMPACT_ATOMS: atom_id res chain seq x y z
N MET A 1 -21.66 10.16 16.73
CA MET A 1 -20.54 9.19 16.61
C MET A 1 -21.07 7.76 16.60
N LYS A 2 -21.56 7.27 15.45
CA LYS A 2 -22.00 5.87 15.27
C LYS A 2 -21.35 5.24 14.04
N LEU A 3 -21.15 6.04 12.99
CA LEU A 3 -20.56 5.63 11.72
C LEU A 3 -19.08 5.21 11.80
N ALA A 4 -18.28 5.84 12.65
CA ALA A 4 -16.86 5.48 12.81
C ALA A 4 -16.69 4.08 13.41
N HIS A 5 -17.53 3.72 14.37
CA HIS A 5 -17.45 2.42 15.05
C HIS A 5 -17.89 1.27 14.14
N GLU A 6 -18.88 1.51 13.28
CA GLU A 6 -19.30 0.53 12.28
C GLU A 6 -18.25 0.34 11.18
N LEU A 7 -17.58 1.42 10.77
CA LEU A 7 -16.48 1.36 9.79
C LEU A 7 -15.28 0.58 10.32
N ASP A 8 -14.90 0.77 11.58
CA ASP A 8 -13.81 0.02 12.22
C ASP A 8 -14.16 -1.47 12.33
N SER A 9 -15.41 -1.81 12.68
CA SER A 9 -15.86 -3.19 12.74
C SER A 9 -15.87 -3.90 11.39
N LEU A 10 -16.18 -3.15 10.32
CA LEU A 10 -16.12 -3.64 8.94
C LEU A 10 -14.67 -3.79 8.47
N ARG A 11 -13.80 -2.84 8.80
CA ARG A 11 -12.36 -2.92 8.53
C ARG A 11 -11.72 -4.13 9.22
N GLU A 12 -12.05 -4.40 10.48
CA GLU A 12 -11.57 -5.59 11.19
C GLU A 12 -12.09 -6.89 10.57
N ARG A 13 -13.37 -6.94 10.18
CA ARG A 13 -13.94 -8.13 9.52
C ARG A 13 -13.29 -8.38 8.16
N ILE A 14 -13.11 -7.34 7.35
CA ILE A 14 -12.43 -7.44 6.06
C ILE A 14 -10.96 -7.84 6.27
N GLY A 15 -10.28 -7.27 7.27
CA GLY A 15 -8.91 -7.63 7.62
C GLY A 15 -8.73 -9.10 8.03
N LYS A 16 -9.67 -9.64 8.83
CA LYS A 16 -9.71 -11.05 9.23
C LYS A 16 -10.02 -12.00 8.07
N THR A 17 -10.93 -11.62 7.17
CA THR A 17 -11.28 -12.44 6.00
C THR A 17 -10.18 -12.44 4.93
N LEU A 18 -9.41 -11.36 4.81
CA LEU A 18 -8.33 -11.23 3.81
C LEU A 18 -6.93 -11.61 4.34
N HIS A 19 -6.80 -12.18 5.54
CA HIS A 19 -5.50 -12.49 6.16
C HIS A 19 -4.49 -11.31 6.13
N LEU A 20 -4.99 -10.07 6.18
CA LEU A 20 -4.15 -8.86 6.14
C LEU A 20 -3.19 -8.80 7.34
N ASP A 21 -3.60 -9.36 8.49
CA ASP A 21 -2.74 -9.49 9.67
C ASP A 21 -1.60 -10.50 9.46
N TYR A 22 -1.83 -11.56 8.68
CA TYR A 22 -0.78 -12.50 8.29
C TYR A 22 0.22 -11.83 7.34
N LEU A 23 -0.25 -11.02 6.37
CA LEU A 23 0.63 -10.25 5.49
C LEU A 23 1.47 -9.23 6.27
N LYS A 24 0.88 -8.55 7.26
CA LYS A 24 1.63 -7.65 8.17
C LYS A 24 2.67 -8.42 8.98
N GLN A 25 2.31 -9.58 9.54
CA GLN A 25 3.22 -10.37 10.37
C GLN A 25 4.35 -11.02 9.55
N VAL A 26 4.06 -11.47 8.32
CA VAL A 26 5.06 -11.95 7.35
C VAL A 26 5.96 -10.81 6.88
N SER A 27 5.43 -9.61 6.62
CA SER A 27 6.26 -8.43 6.28
C SER A 27 7.18 -8.00 7.42
N GLY A 28 6.72 -8.10 8.67
CA GLY A 28 7.53 -7.85 9.87
C GLY A 28 8.59 -8.93 10.11
N ALA A 29 8.27 -10.19 9.84
CA ALA A 29 9.22 -11.31 9.95
C ALA A 29 10.27 -11.32 8.83
N MET A 30 9.91 -10.86 7.61
CA MET A 30 10.84 -10.79 6.47
C MET A 30 11.90 -9.69 6.65
N ARG A 31 11.61 -8.64 7.44
CA ARG A 31 12.60 -7.61 7.85
C ARG A 31 13.69 -8.14 8.80
N ALA A 32 13.49 -9.28 9.47
CA ALA A 32 14.49 -9.86 10.38
C ALA A 32 15.54 -10.73 9.65
N GLY A 33 15.30 -11.07 8.38
CA GLY A 33 16.23 -11.79 7.53
C GLY A 33 17.10 -10.83 6.74
N LYS A 34 18.38 -10.75 7.09
CA LYS A 34 19.42 -9.97 6.40
C LYS A 34 19.55 -10.44 4.94
N LEU A 35 18.76 -9.87 4.02
CA LEU A 35 18.96 -9.97 2.58
C LEU A 35 19.39 -8.59 2.06
N GLN A 36 20.23 -8.62 1.01
CA GLN A 36 20.59 -7.47 0.17
C GLN A 36 19.42 -6.49 0.03
N PRO A 37 19.64 -5.15 -0.03
CA PRO A 37 18.55 -4.21 -0.17
C PRO A 37 17.76 -4.56 -1.43
N VAL A 38 16.62 -5.21 -1.23
CA VAL A 38 15.64 -5.43 -2.28
C VAL A 38 15.20 -4.03 -2.68
N PRO A 39 15.24 -3.66 -3.97
CA PRO A 39 14.78 -2.35 -4.40
C PRO A 39 13.38 -2.14 -3.83
N GLU A 40 13.19 -1.01 -3.15
CA GLU A 40 11.92 -0.69 -2.55
C GLU A 40 10.86 -0.57 -3.64
N TRP A 41 9.64 -0.99 -3.33
CA TRP A 41 8.57 -1.02 -4.33
C TRP A 41 7.29 -0.41 -3.78
N ALA A 42 6.50 0.14 -4.69
CA ALA A 42 5.19 0.68 -4.41
C ALA A 42 4.15 0.04 -5.34
N ILE A 43 3.00 -0.35 -4.78
CA ILE A 43 1.85 -0.78 -5.61
C ILE A 43 1.09 0.46 -6.02
N VAL A 44 0.82 0.61 -7.31
CA VAL A 44 0.05 1.71 -7.86
C VAL A 44 -1.23 1.17 -8.48
N TYR A 45 -2.37 1.78 -8.16
CA TYR A 45 -3.64 1.48 -8.81
C TYR A 45 -4.42 2.76 -9.08
N ARG A 46 -5.21 2.75 -10.15
CA ARG A 46 -6.06 3.89 -10.53
C ARG A 46 -7.32 3.92 -9.66
N THR A 47 -7.68 5.11 -9.19
CA THR A 47 -8.92 5.39 -8.47
C THR A 47 -9.86 6.24 -9.34
N ALA A 48 -11.07 6.51 -8.87
CA ALA A 48 -11.99 7.44 -9.54
C ALA A 48 -11.47 8.89 -9.58
N HIS A 49 -10.47 9.22 -8.75
CA HIS A 49 -9.98 10.58 -8.55
C HIS A 49 -8.49 10.76 -8.89
N GLY A 50 -7.82 9.72 -9.39
CA GLY A 50 -6.39 9.74 -9.67
C GLY A 50 -5.76 8.37 -9.47
N PHE A 51 -4.70 8.33 -8.67
CA PHE A 51 -3.91 7.15 -8.35
C PHE A 51 -3.65 7.07 -6.85
N CYS A 52 -3.66 5.84 -6.33
CA CYS A 52 -3.22 5.56 -4.97
C CYS A 52 -1.99 4.66 -5.05
N CYS A 53 -0.90 5.10 -4.41
CA CYS A 53 0.33 4.35 -4.26
C CYS A 53 0.41 3.79 -2.83
N ILE A 54 0.52 2.47 -2.69
CA ILE A 54 0.79 1.82 -1.41
C ILE A 54 2.30 1.62 -1.28
N TYR A 55 2.91 2.36 -0.36
CA TYR A 55 4.34 2.32 -0.08
C TYR A 55 4.58 2.16 1.42
N GLN A 56 5.36 1.15 1.79
CA GLN A 56 5.61 0.77 3.20
C GLN A 56 4.33 0.60 4.06
N GLY A 57 3.21 0.26 3.43
CA GLY A 57 1.91 0.08 4.09
C GLY A 57 1.09 1.36 4.26
N GLU A 58 1.58 2.49 3.76
CA GLU A 58 0.88 3.78 3.74
C GLU A 58 0.40 4.13 2.34
N ALA A 59 -0.71 4.86 2.27
CA ALA A 59 -1.32 5.33 1.03
C ALA A 59 -0.83 6.74 0.69
N VAL A 60 -0.32 6.91 -0.52
CA VAL A 60 0.03 8.20 -1.12
C VAL A 60 -0.93 8.46 -2.28
N GLU A 61 -1.72 9.53 -2.17
CA GLU A 61 -2.73 9.90 -3.17
C GLU A 61 -2.14 10.91 -4.15
N LEU A 62 -2.21 10.59 -5.44
CA LEU A 62 -1.64 11.38 -6.53
C LEU A 62 -2.70 11.56 -7.62
N ARG A 63 -2.73 12.72 -8.29
CA ARG A 63 -3.82 13.04 -9.22
C ARG A 63 -3.52 12.53 -10.62
N GLU A 64 -2.29 12.71 -11.06
CA GLU A 64 -1.85 12.41 -12.41
C GLU A 64 -0.82 11.30 -12.42
N MET A 65 -0.72 10.58 -13.55
CA MET A 65 0.32 9.57 -13.73
C MET A 65 1.72 10.19 -13.67
N LEU A 66 1.86 11.45 -14.10
CA LEU A 66 3.12 12.19 -14.01
C LEU A 66 3.55 12.35 -12.55
N ASP A 67 2.61 12.67 -11.65
CA ASP A 67 2.89 12.77 -10.22
C ASP A 67 3.41 11.44 -9.65
N VAL A 68 2.85 10.31 -10.10
CA VAL A 68 3.31 8.95 -9.72
C VAL A 68 4.75 8.72 -10.14
N GLN A 69 5.11 9.11 -11.37
CA GLN A 69 6.46 8.91 -11.91
C GLN A 69 7.49 9.76 -11.18
N ILE A 70 7.18 11.04 -10.95
CA ILE A 70 8.04 11.96 -10.19
C ILE A 70 8.23 11.44 -8.78
N TRP A 71 7.14 11.10 -8.09
CA TRP A 71 7.20 10.57 -6.74
C TRP A 71 8.03 9.28 -6.66
N ALA A 72 7.89 8.38 -7.63
CA ALA A 72 8.66 7.12 -7.65
C ALA A 72 10.17 7.36 -7.83
N GLU A 73 10.54 8.34 -8.66
CA GLU A 73 11.94 8.75 -8.84
C GLU A 73 12.50 9.42 -7.59
N GLU A 74 11.75 10.34 -6.97
CA GLU A 74 12.15 11.03 -5.74
C GLU A 74 12.34 10.08 -4.55
N MET A 75 11.52 9.03 -4.49
CA MET A 75 11.57 8.03 -3.42
C MET A 75 12.52 6.86 -3.73
N ASP A 76 13.09 6.79 -4.94
CA ASP A 76 13.90 5.67 -5.43
C ASP A 76 13.19 4.31 -5.29
N VAL A 77 11.93 4.25 -5.75
CA VAL A 77 11.08 3.04 -5.65
C VAL A 77 10.62 2.55 -7.02
N GLN A 78 10.52 1.22 -7.14
CA GLN A 78 9.95 0.58 -8.32
C GLN A 78 8.42 0.48 -8.21
N THR A 79 7.69 1.03 -9.18
CA THR A 79 6.22 0.97 -9.20
C THR A 79 5.70 -0.31 -9.83
N TRP A 80 4.73 -0.96 -9.17
CA TRP A 80 3.97 -2.10 -9.68
C TRP A 80 2.50 -1.72 -9.90
N PHE A 81 2.06 -1.73 -11.15
CA PHE A 81 0.68 -1.32 -11.49
C PHE A 81 -0.31 -2.48 -11.42
N ILE A 82 -1.43 -2.27 -10.74
CA ILE A 82 -2.56 -3.20 -10.70
C ILE A 82 -3.76 -2.60 -11.42
N GLY A 83 -4.37 -3.38 -12.32
CA GLY A 83 -5.63 -3.02 -12.98
C GLY A 83 -5.49 -2.08 -14.18
N PHE A 84 -4.40 -2.24 -14.94
CA PHE A 84 -4.23 -1.60 -16.25
C PHE A 84 -5.01 -2.33 -17.35
#